data_AF-A0A4Y2GBI7-F1
#
_entry.id   AF-A0A4Y2GBI7-F1
#
_cell.length_a   1.000
_cell.length_b   1.000
_cell.length_c   1.000
_cell.angle_alpha   90.00
_cell.angle_beta   90.00
_cell.angle_gamma   90.00
#
_symmetry.space_group_name_H-M   'P 1'
#
loop_
_entity.id
_entity.type
_entity.pdbx_description
1 polymer ?
#
loop_
_entity_poly.entity_id
_entity_poly.type
_entity_poly.pdbx_seq_one_letter_code
_entity_poly.pdbx_strand_id
1 'polypeptide(L)'
;MALDILGPLPVTKKGNRYVLVLMDYFTKWPEAIPIPDQEASTVAEELVRAWISSYGVPMILHSDQGTNFNSALFTELCKLLGIL
;
A
#
# COMPACT_ATOMS: atom_id res chain seq x y z
N MET A 1 9.52 0.12 -5.43
CA MET A 1 8.88 -0.46 -4.23
C MET A 1 7.82 -1.45 -4.69
N ALA A 2 7.65 -2.56 -3.96
CA ALA A 2 6.59 -3.55 -4.15
C ALA A 2 5.46 -3.27 -3.16
N LEU A 3 4.22 -3.55 -3.58
CA LEU A 3 3.03 -3.49 -2.75
C LEU A 3 2.23 -4.77 -2.94
N ASP A 4 1.83 -5.39 -1.83
CA ASP A 4 1.03 -6.63 -1.80
C ASP A 4 0.04 -6.60 -0.62
N ILE A 5 -1.05 -7.37 -0.70
CA ILE A 5 -2.03 -7.52 0.39
C ILE A 5 -2.21 -8.99 0.74
N LEU A 6 -1.98 -9.31 2.02
CA LEU A 6 -2.23 -10.63 2.57
C LEU A 6 -3.61 -10.70 3.22
N GLY A 7 -4.38 -11.75 2.90
CA GLY A 7 -5.63 -12.11 3.57
C GLY A 7 -6.70 -12.64 2.63
N PRO A 8 -7.96 -12.75 3.10
CA PRO A 8 -8.43 -12.33 4.43
C PRO A 8 -7.89 -13.20 5.58
N LEU A 9 -7.64 -12.58 6.72
CA LEU A 9 -7.21 -13.18 7.99
C LEU A 9 -8.34 -13.10 9.04
N PRO A 10 -8.24 -13.82 10.17
CA PRO A 10 -9.16 -13.62 11.29
C PRO A 10 -9.22 -12.16 11.74
N VAL A 11 -10.43 -11.65 11.94
CA VAL A 11 -10.64 -10.24 12.30
C VAL A 11 -10.09 -9.96 13.69
N THR A 12 -9.22 -8.95 13.79
CA THR A 12 -8.66 -8.52 15.07
C THR A 12 -9.68 -7.73 15.90
N LYS A 13 -9.41 -7.51 17.19
CA LYS A 13 -10.24 -6.63 18.05
C LYS A 13 -10.37 -5.20 17.52
N LYS A 14 -9.44 -4.75 16.67
CA LYS A 14 -9.45 -3.43 16.04
C LYS A 14 -10.15 -3.41 14.67
N GLY A 15 -10.73 -4.52 14.22
CA GLY A 15 -11.44 -4.61 12.95
C GLY A 15 -10.55 -4.94 11.74
N ASN A 16 -9.23 -5.04 11.90
CA ASN A 16 -8.32 -5.37 10.80
C ASN A 16 -8.50 -6.83 10.33
N ARG A 17 -8.52 -7.02 9.00
CA ARG A 17 -8.72 -8.32 8.33
C ARG A 17 -7.61 -8.63 7.32
N TYR A 18 -6.81 -7.65 6.92
CA TYR A 18 -5.76 -7.82 5.93
C TYR A 18 -4.45 -7.21 6.43
N VAL A 19 -3.35 -7.52 5.75
CA VAL A 19 -2.04 -6.90 5.96
C VAL A 19 -1.56 -6.34 4.63
N LEU A 20 -1.39 -5.02 4.55
CA LEU A 20 -0.68 -4.34 3.49
C LEU A 20 0.82 -4.53 3.70
N VAL A 21 1.48 -5.11 2.71
CA VAL A 21 2.92 -5.30 2.71
C VAL A 21 3.54 -4.32 1.72
N LEU A 22 4.42 -3.46 2.22
CA LEU A 22 5.24 -2.55 1.40
C LEU A 22 6.69 -3.00 1.50
N MET A 23 7.38 -3.12 0.37
CA MET A 23 8.78 -3.53 0.37
C MET A 23 9.61 -2.68 -0.58
N ASP A 24 10.71 -2.14 -0.07
CA ASP A 24 11.72 -1.55 -0.95
C ASP A 24 12.55 -2.66 -1.63
N TYR A 25 12.66 -2.61 -2.95
CA TYR A 25 13.38 -3.63 -3.70
C TYR A 25 14.89 -3.54 -3.53
N PHE A 26 15.43 -2.36 -3.25
CA PHE A 26 16.87 -2.14 -3.12
C PHE A 26 17.38 -2.58 -1.76
N THR A 27 16.85 -1.99 -0.69
CA THR A 27 17.23 -2.30 0.69
C THR A 27 16.64 -3.60 1.21
N LYS A 28 15.62 -4.14 0.53
CA LYS A 28 14.78 -5.26 1.03
C LYS A 28 14.06 -4.96 2.33
N TRP A 29 13.86 -3.67 2.65
CA TRP A 29 13.15 -3.25 3.86
C TRP A 29 11.64 -3.53 3.73
N PRO A 30 11.04 -4.36 4.62
CA PRO A 30 9.61 -4.63 4.61
C PRO A 30 8.85 -3.81 5.67
N GLU A 31 7.66 -3.36 5.31
CA GLU A 31 6.66 -2.80 6.22
C GLU A 31 5.38 -3.64 6.11
N ALA A 32 4.82 -4.02 7.26
CA ALA A 32 3.60 -4.83 7.34
C ALA A 32 2.55 -4.09 8.16
N ILE A 33 1.51 -3.62 7.49
CA ILE A 33 0.53 -2.68 8.04
C ILE A 33 -0.83 -3.37 8.09
N PRO A 34 -1.46 -3.51 9.27
CA PRO A 34 -2.77 -4.13 9.37
C PRO A 34 -3.88 -3.17 8.90
N ILE A 35 -4.74 -3.63 8.00
CA ILE A 35 -5.83 -2.83 7.39
C ILE A 35 -7.20 -3.54 7.53
N PRO A 36 -8.31 -2.78 7.63
CA PRO A 36 -9.66 -3.33 7.76
C PRO A 36 -10.21 -3.95 6.46
N ASP A 37 -9.88 -3.36 5.33
CA ASP A 37 -10.35 -3.72 4.00
C ASP A 37 -9.22 -3.53 2.97
N GLN A 38 -9.49 -3.90 1.71
CA GLN A 38 -8.55 -3.69 0.62
C GLN A 38 -8.91 -2.47 -0.23
N GLU A 39 -9.75 -1.55 0.26
CA GLU A 39 -10.21 -0.43 -0.56
C GLU A 39 -9.03 0.47 -0.95
N ALA A 40 -9.10 1.03 -2.17
CA ALA A 40 -8.03 1.88 -2.68
C ALA A 40 -7.73 3.08 -1.78
N SER A 41 -8.76 3.66 -1.15
CA SER A 41 -8.66 4.74 -0.17
C SER A 41 -7.82 4.33 1.04
N THR A 42 -8.14 3.18 1.63
CA THR A 42 -7.41 2.61 2.78
C THR A 42 -5.95 2.35 2.42
N VAL A 43 -5.69 1.72 1.27
CA VAL A 43 -4.32 1.46 0.82
C VAL A 43 -3.55 2.76 0.58
N ALA A 44 -4.16 3.73 -0.12
CA ALA A 44 -3.52 5.00 -0.41
C ALA A 44 -3.19 5.80 0.85
N GLU A 45 -4.10 5.83 1.82
CA GLU A 45 -3.86 6.47 3.11
C GLU A 45 -2.67 5.82 3.83
N GLU A 46 -2.65 4.49 3.91
CA GLU A 46 -1.57 3.75 4.57
C GLU A 46 -0.24 3.90 3.84
N LEU A 47 -0.24 3.91 2.51
CA LEU A 47 0.94 4.18 1.70
C LEU A 47 1.54 5.55 2.03
N VAL A 48 0.70 6.59 2.08
CA VAL A 48 1.16 7.94 2.39
C VAL A 48 1.65 8.03 3.84
N ARG A 49 0.88 7.48 4.78
CA ARG A 49 1.15 7.58 6.21
C ARG A 49 2.38 6.78 6.63
N ALA A 50 2.44 5.51 6.25
CA ALA A 50 3.48 4.60 6.72
C ALA A 50 4.78 4.71 5.92
N TRP A 51 4.66 4.91 4.60
CA TRP A 51 5.83 4.92 3.72
C TRP A 51 6.28 6.32 3.34
N ILE A 52 5.44 7.07 2.61
CA ILE A 52 5.87 8.34 2.01
C ILE A 52 6.26 9.37 3.08
N SER A 53 5.52 9.42 4.18
CA SER A 53 5.81 10.34 5.30
C SER A 53 7.11 10.01 6.04
N SER A 54 7.53 8.74 6.02
CA SER A 54 8.70 8.24 6.77
C SER A 54 9.96 8.17 5.91
N TYR A 55 9.82 7.74 4.65
CA TYR A 55 10.92 7.37 3.76
C TYR A 55 10.97 8.20 2.46
N GLY A 56 9.91 8.98 2.19
CA GLY A 56 9.77 9.74 0.95
C GLY A 56 9.07 8.96 -0.18
N VAL A 57 8.93 9.64 -1.32
CA VAL A 57 8.18 9.12 -2.47
C VAL A 57 9.04 8.12 -3.27
N PRO A 58 8.56 6.89 -3.52
CA PRO A 58 9.27 5.94 -4.37
C PRO A 58 9.19 6.36 -5.86
N MET A 59 10.26 6.14 -6.63
CA MET A 59 10.23 6.45 -8.07
C MET A 59 9.32 5.53 -8.88
N ILE A 60 9.27 4.24 -8.52
CA ILE A 60 8.49 3.22 -9.23
C ILE A 60 7.73 2.39 -8.19
N LEU A 61 6.44 2.19 -8.41
CA LEU A 61 5.59 1.35 -7.58
C LEU A 61 5.08 0.15 -8.37
N HIS A 62 5.52 -1.04 -7.97
CA HIS A 62 5.01 -2.31 -8.49
C HIS A 62 3.94 -2.84 -7.56
N SER A 63 2.73 -3.02 -8.09
CA SER A 63 1.67 -3.79 -7.45
C SER A 63 1.30 -4.97 -8.34
N ASP A 64 0.74 -6.01 -7.75
CA ASP A 64 0.29 -7.23 -8.43
C ASP A 64 -1.05 -7.06 -9.20
N GLN A 65 -1.41 -5.83 -9.58
CA GLN A 65 -2.60 -5.52 -10.40
C GLN A 65 -3.94 -5.99 -9.80
N GLY A 66 -4.02 -6.20 -8.48
CA GLY A 66 -5.30 -6.28 -7.79
C GLY A 66 -6.15 -5.04 -8.12
N THR A 67 -7.47 -5.22 -8.32
CA THR A 67 -8.42 -4.15 -8.69
C THR A 67 -8.34 -2.92 -7.78
N ASN A 68 -7.90 -3.12 -6.54
CA ASN A 68 -7.72 -2.08 -5.54
C ASN A 68 -6.61 -1.08 -5.88
N PHE A 69 -5.57 -1.51 -6.60
CA PHE A 69 -4.43 -0.66 -7.00
C PHE A 69 -4.61 -0.02 -8.37
N ASN A 70 -5.59 -0.48 -9.15
CA ASN A 70 -5.92 0.06 -10.47
C ASN A 70 -7.11 1.04 -10.42
N SER A 71 -7.33 1.67 -9.26
CA SER A 71 -8.39 2.66 -9.09
C SER A 71 -7.97 4.04 -9.63
N ALA A 72 -8.95 4.87 -9.97
CA ALA A 72 -8.71 6.26 -10.36
C ALA A 72 -7.97 7.03 -9.26
N LEU A 73 -8.29 6.75 -7.98
CA LEU A 73 -7.64 7.36 -6.84
C LEU A 73 -6.13 7.06 -6.82
N PHE A 74 -5.75 5.79 -6.96
CA PHE A 74 -4.34 5.39 -6.92
C PHE A 74 -3.56 5.94 -8.13
N THR A 75 -4.22 5.98 -9.29
CA THR A 75 -3.67 6.57 -10.51
C THR A 75 -3.39 8.07 -10.32
N GLU A 76 -4.34 8.83 -9.78
CA GLU A 76 -4.15 10.26 -9.52
C GLU A 76 -3.12 10.52 -8.42
N LEU A 77 -3.07 9.68 -7.38
CA LEU A 77 -2.04 9.75 -6.34
C LEU A 77 -0.64 9.58 -6.95
N CYS A 78 -0.43 8.54 -7.76
CA CYS A 78 0.85 8.31 -8.44
C CYS A 78 1.24 9.49 -9.34
N LYS A 79 0.28 10.05 -10.10
CA LYS A 79 0.53 11.25 -10.93
C LYS A 79 0.96 12.47 -10.11
N LEU A 80 0.24 12.76 -9.01
CA LEU A 80 0.53 13.91 -8.14
C LEU A 80 1.91 13.80 -7.49
N LEU A 81 2.32 12.59 -7.15
CA LEU A 81 3.60 12.31 -6.49
C LEU A 81 4.75 12.04 -7.48
N GLY A 82 4.47 11.93 -8.78
CA GLY A 82 5.48 11.60 -9.79
C GLY A 82 5.99 10.16 -9.72
N ILE A 83 5.14 9.23 -9.25
CA ILE A 83 5.43 7.79 -9.19
C ILE A 83 5.11 7.17 -10.57
N LEU A 84 6.05 6.38 -11.07
CA LEU A 84 5.94 5.60 -12.31
C LEU A 84 5.30 4.22 -12.09
#